data_AF-A0A7S1YAD6-F1
#
_entry.id   AF-A0A7S1YAD6-F1
#
_cell.length_a   1.000
_cell.length_b   1.000
_cell.length_c   1.000
_cell.angle_alpha   90.00
_cell.angle_beta   90.00
_cell.angle_gamma   90.00
#
_symmetry.space_group_name_H-M   'P 1'
#
loop_
_entity.id
_entity.type
_entity.pdbx_description
1 polymer ?
#
loop_
_entity_poly.entity_id
_entity_poly.type
_entity_poly.pdbx_seq_one_letter_code
_entity_poly.pdbx_strand_id
1 'polypeptide(L)'
;PPFPTSTFFLVACFVGVASAFTAYLSPFGVRSSSTADRSRSLSMADAVAEETAVETEAEPTISLDDAPDVPPPPPSSGLSQRAVHRMMKKVTAENFDETLAQLKPYLENEAGITIYTKTIKRLGKLAKEVGKEMPADYALDAACTKKRRNKQHAFIQQKEAERLEAEAAAKEEAEAKAAE
;
A
#
# COMPACT_ATOMS: atom_id res chain seq x y z
N PRO A 1 -14.09 49.58 3.34
CA PRO A 1 -12.68 49.84 2.99
C PRO A 1 -12.16 48.70 2.09
N PRO A 2 -12.09 48.91 0.76
CA PRO A 2 -11.67 47.89 -0.19
C PRO A 2 -10.14 47.87 -0.31
N PHE A 3 -9.54 46.70 -0.13
CA PHE A 3 -8.13 46.46 -0.45
C PHE A 3 -8.00 45.94 -1.89
N PRO A 4 -6.97 46.40 -2.63
CA PRO A 4 -6.89 46.26 -4.08
C PRO A 4 -6.43 44.88 -4.54
N THR A 5 -7.00 44.47 -5.67
CA THR A 5 -6.59 43.41 -6.58
C THR A 5 -5.14 43.62 -7.04
N SER A 6 -4.23 42.76 -6.61
CA SER A 6 -2.87 42.66 -7.16
C SER A 6 -2.80 41.49 -8.12
N THR A 7 -3.18 41.77 -9.36
CA THR A 7 -2.86 40.99 -10.55
C THR A 7 -1.35 41.08 -10.82
N PHE A 8 -0.58 40.07 -10.41
CA PHE A 8 0.76 39.86 -10.97
C PHE A 8 0.71 38.74 -12.00
N PHE A 9 0.69 39.20 -13.25
CA PHE A 9 1.19 38.52 -14.42
C PHE A 9 2.60 37.98 -14.14
N LEU A 10 2.79 36.67 -14.23
CA LEU A 10 4.08 36.12 -14.67
C LEU A 10 3.82 34.90 -15.53
N VAL A 11 3.54 35.23 -16.80
CA VAL A 11 3.61 34.34 -17.95
C VAL A 11 5.07 33.91 -18.08
N ALA A 12 5.39 32.73 -17.55
CA ALA A 12 6.63 32.03 -17.88
C ALA A 12 6.30 31.01 -18.96
N CYS A 13 6.62 31.39 -20.20
CA CYS A 13 6.63 30.53 -21.37
C CYS A 13 7.57 29.33 -21.14
N PHE A 14 7.02 28.16 -20.81
CA PHE A 14 7.76 26.91 -20.94
C PHE A 14 7.62 26.42 -22.39
N VAL A 15 8.57 26.88 -23.21
CA VAL A 15 8.76 26.47 -24.59
C VAL A 15 9.27 25.02 -24.61
N GLY A 16 8.42 24.12 -25.12
CA GLY A 16 8.80 23.05 -26.03
C GLY A 16 9.95 22.11 -25.68
N VAL A 17 9.61 20.92 -25.18
CA VAL A 17 10.18 19.67 -25.70
C VAL A 17 9.02 18.76 -26.07
N ALA A 18 8.60 18.85 -27.33
CA ALA A 18 7.70 17.89 -27.95
C ALA A 18 8.50 16.60 -28.20
N SER A 19 8.53 15.70 -27.22
CA SER A 19 8.96 14.32 -27.48
C SER A 19 7.77 13.60 -28.12
N ALA A 20 7.83 13.47 -29.45
CA ALA A 20 6.91 12.68 -30.24
C ALA A 20 6.99 11.20 -29.80
N PHE A 21 6.18 10.81 -28.83
CA PHE A 21 5.90 9.41 -28.55
C PHE A 21 4.84 8.98 -29.56
N THR A 22 5.31 8.46 -30.69
CA THR A 22 4.47 7.85 -31.72
C THR A 22 3.65 6.73 -31.10
N ALA A 23 2.34 6.95 -31.06
CA ALA A 23 1.38 5.93 -30.74
C ALA A 23 1.48 4.82 -31.80
N TYR A 24 2.09 3.71 -31.44
CA TYR A 24 1.92 2.45 -32.16
C TYR A 24 0.51 1.94 -31.84
N LEU A 25 -0.47 2.43 -32.60
CA LEU A 25 -1.79 1.83 -32.69
C LEU A 25 -1.60 0.41 -33.26
N SER A 26 -1.72 -0.60 -32.40
CA SER A 26 -2.06 -1.95 -32.82
C SER A 26 -3.59 -2.11 -32.74
N PRO A 27 -4.31 -2.13 -33.88
CA PRO A 27 -5.73 -2.42 -33.88
C PRO A 27 -5.93 -3.93 -33.82
N PHE A 28 -6.91 -4.37 -33.02
CA PHE A 28 -7.54 -5.69 -33.10
C PHE A 28 -6.67 -6.95 -32.91
N GLY A 29 -6.64 -7.43 -31.67
CA GLY A 29 -7.23 -8.73 -31.33
C GLY A 29 -6.54 -9.99 -31.83
N VAL A 30 -5.80 -10.66 -30.93
CA VAL A 30 -5.92 -12.12 -30.77
C VAL A 30 -5.88 -12.45 -29.28
N ARG A 31 -7.04 -12.88 -28.78
CA ARG A 31 -7.21 -13.54 -27.49
C ARG A 31 -6.69 -14.97 -27.66
N SER A 32 -5.39 -15.16 -27.46
CA SER A 32 -4.77 -16.49 -27.37
C SER A 32 -4.96 -17.02 -25.95
N SER A 33 -5.87 -17.97 -25.79
CA SER A 33 -5.93 -18.87 -24.63
C SER A 33 -4.78 -19.88 -24.76
N SER A 34 -3.57 -19.48 -24.35
CA SER A 34 -2.47 -20.41 -24.15
C SER A 34 -2.53 -20.97 -22.73
N THR A 35 -3.28 -22.05 -22.57
CA THR A 35 -3.03 -23.08 -21.55
C THR A 35 -1.93 -23.99 -22.09
N ALA A 36 -0.67 -23.58 -21.97
CA ALA A 36 0.48 -24.44 -22.24
C ALA A 36 1.67 -23.94 -21.41
N ASP A 37 2.34 -24.91 -20.78
CA ASP A 37 3.68 -24.80 -20.18
C ASP A 37 3.86 -23.93 -18.94
N ARG A 38 3.42 -24.48 -17.79
CA ARG A 38 4.08 -24.21 -16.50
C ARG A 38 4.58 -25.48 -15.81
N SER A 39 4.98 -26.48 -16.60
CA SER A 39 5.85 -27.58 -16.18
C SER A 39 7.29 -27.24 -16.56
N ARG A 40 7.83 -26.17 -16.00
CA ARG A 40 9.28 -26.04 -15.83
C ARG A 40 9.57 -26.33 -14.37
N SER A 41 9.63 -27.63 -14.09
CA SER A 41 10.33 -28.18 -12.94
C SER A 41 11.74 -27.60 -12.95
N LEU A 42 11.94 -26.51 -12.20
CA LEU A 42 13.26 -26.17 -11.69
C LEU A 42 13.56 -27.23 -10.64
N SER A 43 14.08 -28.36 -11.11
CA SER A 43 14.91 -29.27 -10.34
C SER A 43 16.10 -28.44 -9.86
N MET A 44 15.97 -27.89 -8.66
CA MET A 44 17.07 -27.31 -7.91
C MET A 44 17.84 -28.47 -7.28
N ALA A 45 18.44 -29.28 -8.15
CA ALA A 45 19.42 -30.28 -7.80
C ALA A 45 20.79 -29.64 -7.99
N ASP A 46 21.59 -29.80 -6.95
CA ASP A 46 23.04 -29.68 -6.86
C ASP A 46 23.71 -28.38 -6.37
N ALA A 47 24.44 -28.61 -5.26
CA ALA A 47 25.60 -27.93 -4.70
C ALA A 47 25.34 -26.54 -4.07
N VAL A 48 25.64 -26.32 -2.79
CA VAL A 48 26.94 -26.57 -2.15
C VAL A 48 26.74 -26.99 -0.69
N ALA A 49 27.36 -28.12 -0.33
CA ALA A 49 27.69 -28.46 1.03
C ALA A 49 28.82 -27.54 1.51
N GLU A 50 28.56 -26.74 2.54
CA GLU A 50 29.60 -26.36 3.47
C GLU A 50 29.02 -26.31 4.88
N GLU A 51 29.70 -27.08 5.71
CA GLU A 51 29.40 -27.52 7.05
C GLU A 51 29.80 -26.41 8.03
N THR A 52 28.83 -25.84 8.76
CA THR A 52 29.12 -25.15 10.02
C THR A 52 28.17 -25.67 11.08
N ALA A 53 28.71 -26.60 11.86
CA ALA A 53 28.15 -26.99 13.15
C ALA A 53 28.20 -25.79 14.09
N VAL A 54 27.04 -25.37 14.59
CA VAL A 54 26.94 -24.66 15.86
C VAL A 54 25.89 -25.38 16.70
N GLU A 55 26.40 -25.90 17.81
CA GLU A 55 25.71 -26.54 18.91
C GLU A 55 24.45 -25.79 19.36
N THR A 56 23.36 -26.55 19.42
CA THR A 56 22.48 -26.68 20.58
C THR A 56 22.91 -25.94 21.84
N GLU A 57 22.08 -25.00 22.31
CA GLU A 57 21.40 -25.08 23.62
C GLU A 57 20.63 -23.78 23.90
N ALA A 58 19.30 -23.88 23.84
CA ALA A 58 18.33 -23.22 24.71
C ALA A 58 16.98 -23.32 24.01
N GLU A 59 16.25 -24.41 24.24
CA GLU A 59 14.80 -24.36 24.04
C GLU A 59 14.24 -23.41 25.12
N PRO A 60 13.70 -22.24 24.76
CA PRO A 60 12.87 -21.52 25.70
C PRO A 60 11.64 -22.41 25.91
N THR A 61 11.51 -22.96 27.10
CA THR A 61 10.28 -23.51 27.63
C THR A 61 9.22 -22.41 27.54
N ILE A 62 8.46 -22.42 26.43
CA ILE A 62 7.28 -21.57 26.26
C ILE A 62 6.24 -22.16 27.21
N SER A 63 6.16 -21.54 28.39
CA SER A 63 5.17 -21.81 29.42
C SER A 63 3.78 -21.83 28.79
N LEU A 64 3.19 -23.03 28.74
CA LEU A 64 1.91 -23.34 28.10
C LEU A 64 0.71 -22.91 28.99
N ASP A 65 0.84 -21.81 29.73
CA ASP A 65 -0.18 -21.34 30.68
C ASP A 65 -0.55 -19.86 30.50
N ASP A 66 0.13 -19.12 29.62
CA ASP A 66 -0.35 -17.82 29.14
C ASP A 66 -1.21 -18.07 27.90
N ALA A 67 -2.49 -18.39 28.11
CA ALA A 67 -3.48 -18.35 27.05
C ALA A 67 -3.41 -16.94 26.44
N PRO A 68 -2.94 -16.78 25.18
CA PRO A 68 -2.87 -15.46 24.58
C PRO A 68 -4.27 -14.91 24.62
N ASP A 69 -4.46 -13.80 25.34
CA ASP A 69 -5.71 -13.08 25.48
C ASP A 69 -6.26 -12.85 24.07
N VAL A 70 -7.12 -13.77 23.61
CA VAL A 70 -7.60 -13.78 22.24
C VAL A 70 -8.53 -12.58 22.18
N PRO A 71 -8.14 -11.49 21.50
CA PRO A 71 -8.95 -10.29 21.49
C PRO A 71 -10.34 -10.69 20.96
N PRO A 72 -11.41 -10.18 21.59
CA PRO A 72 -12.77 -10.56 21.22
C PRO A 72 -12.94 -10.37 19.70
N PRO A 73 -13.61 -11.31 19.01
CA PRO A 73 -13.75 -11.25 17.57
C PRO A 73 -14.33 -9.89 17.19
N PRO A 74 -13.73 -9.18 16.21
CA PRO A 74 -14.17 -7.83 15.87
C PRO A 74 -15.65 -7.86 15.47
N PRO A 75 -16.41 -6.79 15.76
CA PRO A 75 -17.82 -6.72 15.42
C PRO A 75 -17.98 -6.94 13.92
N SER A 76 -18.62 -8.06 13.56
CA SER A 76 -18.95 -8.35 12.17
C SER A 76 -20.00 -7.35 11.72
N SER A 77 -19.72 -6.70 10.60
CA SER A 77 -20.63 -5.82 9.87
C SER A 77 -21.87 -6.54 9.34
N GLY A 78 -21.88 -7.88 9.28
CA GLY A 78 -22.99 -8.68 8.74
C GLY A 78 -23.21 -8.50 7.23
N LEU A 79 -22.33 -7.78 6.53
CA LEU A 79 -22.48 -7.46 5.11
C LEU A 79 -21.77 -8.50 4.24
N SER A 80 -22.53 -9.13 3.33
CA SER A 80 -21.91 -9.97 2.30
C SER A 80 -21.21 -9.12 1.22
N GLN A 81 -20.15 -9.65 0.62
CA GLN A 81 -19.46 -9.00 -0.50
C GLN A 81 -20.41 -8.62 -1.66
N ARG A 82 -21.42 -9.46 -1.95
CA ARG A 82 -22.44 -9.16 -2.96
C ARG A 82 -23.32 -7.98 -2.56
N ALA A 83 -23.62 -7.82 -1.28
CA ALA A 83 -24.35 -6.65 -0.77
C ALA A 83 -23.52 -5.37 -0.96
N VAL A 84 -22.24 -5.41 -0.58
CA VAL A 84 -21.29 -4.29 -0.79
C VAL A 84 -21.28 -3.85 -2.26
N HIS A 85 -21.13 -4.80 -3.20
CA HIS A 85 -21.15 -4.48 -4.62
C HIS A 85 -22.48 -3.89 -5.10
N ARG A 86 -23.62 -4.29 -4.50
CA ARG A 86 -24.93 -3.73 -4.83
C ARG A 86 -25.10 -2.32 -4.28
N MET A 87 -24.61 -2.05 -3.06
CA MET A 87 -24.63 -0.72 -2.47
C MET A 87 -23.83 0.26 -3.33
N MET A 88 -22.61 -0.13 -3.73
CA MET A 88 -21.76 0.71 -4.60
C MET A 88 -22.40 1.07 -5.94
N LYS A 89 -23.24 0.20 -6.51
CA LYS A 89 -23.96 0.47 -7.77
C LYS A 89 -25.09 1.48 -7.62
N LYS A 90 -25.61 1.66 -6.40
CA LYS A 90 -26.71 2.57 -6.08
C LYS A 90 -26.24 3.88 -5.45
N VAL A 91 -24.91 4.11 -5.43
CA VAL A 91 -24.33 5.32 -4.88
C VAL A 91 -24.73 6.52 -5.74
N THR A 92 -25.24 7.55 -5.08
CA THR A 92 -25.57 8.86 -5.65
C THR A 92 -24.94 9.95 -4.77
N ALA A 93 -25.01 11.21 -5.20
CA ALA A 93 -24.49 12.34 -4.42
C ALA A 93 -25.07 12.44 -3.02
N GLU A 94 -26.37 12.19 -2.89
CA GLU A 94 -27.10 12.33 -1.63
C GLU A 94 -26.74 11.21 -0.64
N ASN A 95 -26.52 9.99 -1.14
CA ASN A 95 -26.33 8.80 -0.31
C ASN A 95 -24.86 8.40 -0.09
N PHE A 96 -23.91 9.15 -0.66
CA PHE A 96 -22.50 8.77 -0.64
C PHE A 96 -21.96 8.58 0.78
N ASP A 97 -22.23 9.53 1.67
CA ASP A 97 -21.66 9.55 3.03
C ASP A 97 -22.24 8.43 3.90
N GLU A 98 -23.54 8.14 3.75
CA GLU A 98 -24.20 7.01 4.42
C GLU A 98 -23.61 5.68 3.95
N THR A 99 -23.38 5.52 2.64
CA THR A 99 -22.79 4.30 2.10
C THR A 99 -21.34 4.10 2.58
N LEU A 100 -20.56 5.19 2.75
CA LEU A 100 -19.24 5.11 3.34
C LEU A 100 -19.30 4.66 4.81
N ALA A 101 -20.21 5.22 5.60
CA ALA A 101 -20.38 4.83 7.00
C ALA A 101 -20.74 3.34 7.15
N GLN A 102 -21.63 2.83 6.29
CA GLN A 102 -22.04 1.43 6.30
C GLN A 102 -20.94 0.47 5.80
N LEU A 103 -20.11 0.90 4.85
CA LEU A 103 -19.05 0.07 4.29
C LEU A 103 -17.79 0.02 5.15
N LYS A 104 -17.52 1.07 5.95
CA LYS A 104 -16.34 1.17 6.82
C LYS A 104 -16.12 -0.07 7.71
N PRO A 105 -17.09 -0.56 8.51
CA PRO A 105 -16.85 -1.72 9.38
C PRO A 105 -16.54 -3.00 8.60
N TYR A 106 -17.13 -3.19 7.42
CA TYR A 106 -16.82 -4.32 6.55
C TYR A 106 -15.37 -4.25 6.02
N LEU A 107 -14.92 -3.06 5.61
CA LEU A 107 -13.57 -2.86 5.07
C LEU A 107 -12.48 -3.01 6.12
N GLU A 108 -12.75 -2.60 7.36
CA GLU A 108 -11.78 -2.65 8.44
C GLU A 108 -11.58 -4.07 8.98
N ASN A 109 -12.68 -4.81 9.16
CA ASN A 109 -12.69 -6.08 9.90
C ASN A 109 -12.74 -7.33 9.00
N GLU A 110 -13.53 -7.31 7.93
CA GLU A 110 -13.87 -8.53 7.19
C GLU A 110 -13.25 -8.60 5.79
N ALA A 111 -12.93 -7.45 5.19
CA ALA A 111 -12.48 -7.42 3.82
C ALA A 111 -11.07 -7.99 3.64
N GLY A 112 -10.95 -9.00 2.78
CA GLY A 112 -9.65 -9.45 2.27
C GLY A 112 -8.98 -8.41 1.38
N ILE A 113 -7.65 -8.51 1.21
CA ILE A 113 -6.82 -7.51 0.51
C ILE A 113 -7.28 -7.19 -0.92
N THR A 114 -7.75 -8.20 -1.66
CA THR A 114 -8.23 -8.03 -3.04
C THR A 114 -9.57 -7.31 -3.10
N ILE A 115 -10.43 -7.51 -2.09
CA ILE A 115 -11.73 -6.86 -1.99
C ILE A 115 -11.54 -5.42 -1.52
N TYR A 116 -10.74 -5.22 -0.48
CA TYR A 116 -10.36 -3.89 0.02
C TYR A 116 -9.79 -3.01 -1.10
N THR A 117 -8.78 -3.49 -1.82
CA THR A 117 -8.16 -2.69 -2.91
C THR A 117 -9.12 -2.37 -4.05
N LYS A 118 -10.01 -3.29 -4.42
CA LYS A 118 -11.01 -3.06 -5.48
C LYS A 118 -12.11 -2.11 -5.04
N THR A 119 -12.58 -2.22 -3.80
CA THR A 119 -13.65 -1.38 -3.25
C THR A 119 -13.17 0.05 -3.08
N ILE A 120 -12.01 0.29 -2.46
CA ILE A 120 -11.40 1.63 -2.34
C ILE A 120 -11.20 2.28 -3.72
N LYS A 121 -10.64 1.55 -4.70
CA LYS A 121 -10.47 2.07 -6.07
C LYS A 121 -11.80 2.46 -6.74
N ARG A 122 -12.86 1.67 -6.52
CA ARG A 122 -14.18 1.97 -7.09
C ARG A 122 -14.85 3.13 -6.37
N LEU A 123 -14.76 3.21 -5.03
CA LEU A 123 -15.25 4.35 -4.26
C LEU A 123 -14.57 5.65 -4.70
N GLY A 124 -13.24 5.64 -4.92
CA GLY A 124 -12.54 6.80 -5.42
C GLY A 124 -12.94 7.23 -6.84
N LYS A 125 -13.41 6.30 -7.70
CA LYS A 125 -13.99 6.66 -9.00
C LYS A 125 -15.39 7.24 -8.85
N LEU A 126 -16.24 6.58 -8.06
CA LEU A 126 -17.61 7.03 -7.78
C LEU A 126 -17.61 8.42 -7.13
N ALA A 127 -16.68 8.68 -6.19
CA ALA A 127 -16.52 9.98 -5.56
C ALA A 127 -16.30 11.09 -6.62
N LYS A 128 -15.38 10.84 -7.57
CA LYS A 128 -15.10 11.77 -8.68
C LYS A 128 -16.29 11.95 -9.62
N GLU A 129 -17.00 10.88 -9.95
CA GLU A 129 -18.19 10.92 -10.81
C GLU A 129 -19.33 11.72 -10.16
N VAL A 130 -19.44 11.62 -8.83
CA VAL A 130 -20.45 12.30 -8.02
C VAL A 130 -20.04 13.73 -7.65
N GLY A 131 -18.77 14.11 -7.83
CA GLY A 131 -18.23 15.42 -7.44
C GLY A 131 -17.95 15.56 -5.93
N LYS A 132 -17.78 14.44 -5.22
CA LYS A 132 -17.39 14.41 -3.80
C LYS A 132 -15.93 13.96 -3.65
N GLU A 133 -15.27 14.42 -2.59
CA GLU A 133 -13.93 13.95 -2.24
C GLU A 133 -14.00 12.83 -1.21
N MET A 134 -13.15 11.81 -1.39
CA MET A 134 -13.03 10.70 -0.44
C MET A 134 -11.95 11.06 0.59
N PRO A 135 -12.21 10.92 1.90
CA PRO A 135 -11.21 11.19 2.93
C PRO A 135 -9.95 10.35 2.72
N ALA A 136 -8.77 10.97 2.83
CA ALA A 136 -7.48 10.29 2.65
C ALA A 136 -7.28 9.16 3.68
N ASP A 137 -7.84 9.34 4.87
CA ASP A 137 -7.72 8.41 6.00
C ASP A 137 -8.79 7.31 5.99
N TYR A 138 -9.61 7.23 4.93
CA TYR A 138 -10.71 6.28 4.88
C TYR A 138 -10.22 4.82 4.83
N ALA A 139 -10.60 4.06 5.87
CA ALA A 139 -10.30 2.63 6.03
C ALA A 139 -8.81 2.26 5.96
N LEU A 140 -7.91 3.21 6.24
CA LEU A 140 -6.47 2.93 6.28
C LEU A 140 -6.17 1.82 7.28
N ASP A 141 -6.88 1.75 8.40
CA ASP A 141 -6.69 0.79 9.49
C ASP A 141 -7.21 -0.62 9.24
N ALA A 142 -7.56 -0.94 7.98
CA ALA A 142 -7.96 -2.28 7.61
C ALA A 142 -6.96 -3.35 8.06
N ALA A 143 -7.48 -4.40 8.72
CA ALA A 143 -6.68 -5.50 9.26
C ALA A 143 -5.81 -6.17 8.19
N CYS A 144 -6.32 -6.24 6.95
CA CYS A 144 -5.61 -6.85 5.83
C CYS A 144 -4.36 -6.07 5.37
N THR A 145 -4.27 -4.76 5.62
CA THR A 145 -3.13 -3.92 5.20
C THR A 145 -2.11 -3.70 6.32
N LYS A 146 -2.52 -3.89 7.59
CA LYS A 146 -1.71 -3.62 8.79
C LYS A 146 -0.36 -4.34 8.75
N LYS A 147 -0.34 -5.63 8.42
CA LYS A 147 0.91 -6.42 8.33
C LYS A 147 1.90 -5.84 7.30
N ARG A 148 1.41 -5.43 6.13
CA ARG A 148 2.26 -4.87 5.07
C ARG A 148 2.79 -3.49 5.47
N ARG A 149 1.92 -2.63 6.02
CA ARG A 149 2.30 -1.30 6.52
C ARG A 149 3.38 -1.41 7.60
N ASN A 150 3.21 -2.29 8.59
CA ASN A 150 4.19 -2.48 9.65
C ASN A 150 5.56 -2.92 9.11
N LYS A 151 5.60 -3.82 8.12
CA LYS A 151 6.85 -4.21 7.45
C LYS A 151 7.51 -3.04 6.72
N GLN A 152 6.72 -2.23 6.03
CA GLN A 152 7.22 -1.04 5.33
C GLN A 152 7.74 0.00 6.32
N HIS A 153 7.02 0.26 7.41
CA HIS A 153 7.45 1.17 8.47
C HIS A 153 8.75 0.70 9.13
N ALA A 154 8.85 -0.58 9.49
CA ALA A 154 10.08 -1.14 10.06
C ALA A 154 11.26 -1.01 9.10
N PHE A 155 11.06 -1.28 7.80
CA PHE A 155 12.11 -1.12 6.79
C PHE A 155 12.54 0.34 6.62
N ILE A 156 11.60 1.29 6.62
CA ILE A 156 11.90 2.73 6.55
C ILE A 156 12.71 3.15 7.78
N GLN A 157 12.29 2.75 8.98
CA GLN A 157 12.99 3.07 10.23
C GLN A 157 14.42 2.51 10.25
N GLN A 158 14.63 1.28 9.78
CA GLN A 158 15.97 0.69 9.66
C GLN A 158 16.85 1.49 8.68
N LYS A 159 16.31 1.88 7.53
CA LYS A 159 17.07 2.66 6.53
C LYS A 159 17.35 4.09 6.96
N GLU A 160 16.44 4.71 7.72
CA GLU A 160 16.64 6.03 8.30
C GLU A 160 17.72 6.01 9.38
N ALA A 161 17.76 4.96 10.22
CA ALA A 161 18.81 4.75 11.21
C ALA A 161 20.20 4.58 10.54
N GLU A 162 20.30 3.71 9.53
CA GLU A 162 21.55 3.50 8.77
C GLU A 162 22.06 4.81 8.12
N ARG A 163 21.15 5.65 7.59
CA ARG A 163 21.53 6.95 7.02
C ARG A 163 22.04 7.94 8.07
N LEU A 164 21.43 7.98 9.24
CA LEU A 164 21.85 8.86 10.33
C LEU A 164 23.23 8.46 10.87
N GLU A 165 23.50 7.16 10.98
CA GLU A 165 24.81 6.64 11.40
C GLU A 165 25.90 6.93 10.35
N ALA A 166 25.61 6.75 9.07
CA ALA A 166 26.56 7.08 8.01
C ALA A 166 26.85 8.59 7.90
N GLU A 167 25.84 9.45 8.14
CA GLU A 167 26.04 10.90 8.17
C GLU A 167 26.84 11.35 9.41
N ALA A 168 26.64 10.68 10.56
CA ALA A 168 27.44 10.93 11.75
C ALA A 168 28.91 10.54 11.53
N ALA A 169 29.18 9.34 10.98
CA ALA A 169 30.54 8.90 10.68
C ALA A 169 31.24 9.80 9.65
N ALA A 170 30.53 10.25 8.61
CA ALA A 170 31.08 11.17 7.62
C ALA A 170 31.39 12.57 8.20
N LYS A 171 30.61 13.04 9.19
CA LYS A 171 30.88 14.29 9.91
C LYS A 171 32.11 14.17 10.81
N GLU A 172 32.24 13.05 11.54
CA GLU A 172 33.41 12.81 12.39
C GLU A 172 34.70 12.66 11.57
N GLU A 173 34.68 11.99 10.42
CA GLU A 173 35.84 11.92 9.52
C GLU A 173 36.21 13.28 8.90
N ALA A 174 35.22 14.15 8.64
CA ALA A 174 35.46 15.48 8.12
C ALA A 174 36.07 16.42 9.18
N GLU A 175 35.65 16.31 10.44
CA GLU A 175 36.22 17.07 11.55
C GLU A 175 37.64 16.60 11.91
N ALA A 176 37.91 15.29 11.84
CA ALA A 176 39.24 14.74 12.06
C ALA A 176 40.26 15.23 11.00
N LYS A 177 39.85 15.33 9.72
CA LYS A 177 40.70 15.84 8.63
C LYS A 177 40.89 17.36 8.63
N ALA A 178 40.02 18.11 9.31
CA ALA A 178 40.14 19.56 9.42
C ALA A 178 41.02 20.00 10.61
N ALA A 179 41.32 19.09 11.53
CA ALA A 179 42.16 19.33 12.70
C ALA A 179 43.64 18.91 12.51
N GLU A 180 43.98 18.27 11.38
CA GLU A 180 45.34 17.95 10.94
C GLU A 180 45.87 19.02 9.96
#